data_AF-A0A7S2YYF1-F1
#
_entry.id   AF-A0A7S2YYF1-F1
#
_cell.length_a   1.000
_cell.length_b   1.000
_cell.length_c   1.000
_cell.angle_alpha   90.00
_cell.angle_beta   90.00
_cell.angle_gamma   90.00
#
_symmetry.space_group_name_H-M   'P 1'
#
loop_
_entity.id
_entity.type
_entity.pdbx_description
1 polymer ?
#
loop_
_entity_poly.entity_id
_entity_poly.type
_entity_poly.pdbx_seq_one_letter_code
_entity_poly.pdbx_strand_id
1 'polypeptide(L)'
;EGFRIDVEGVRRAVEENDAKMVFVTSPNNPDGSTVTDAELEALLDLPCLVILDEAYIEFATDEESRSSWVLERENMVVLRTFSKSAGLAGLRVGYGVFPTSMVTYLWRAKQPYNVSAAAEVAACTALENVGYMNEIRDKLVAEREVLMRA
;
A
#
# COMPACT_ATOMS: atom_id res chain seq x y z
N GLU A 1 19.84 12.36 -0.56
CA GLU A 1 19.24 13.52 -1.27
C GLU A 1 17.87 13.11 -1.81
N GLY A 2 16.87 13.99 -1.77
CA GLY A 2 15.58 13.77 -2.43
C GLY A 2 14.57 12.84 -1.75
N PHE A 3 14.52 12.79 -0.42
CA PHE A 3 13.57 12.00 0.40
C PHE A 3 13.47 10.49 0.10
N ARG A 4 14.30 9.96 -0.81
CA ARG A 4 14.37 8.53 -1.11
C ARG A 4 14.72 7.71 0.12
N ILE A 5 14.24 6.47 0.10
CA ILE A 5 14.54 5.50 1.14
C ILE A 5 16.05 5.22 1.22
N ASP A 6 16.62 5.36 2.41
CA ASP A 6 18.00 4.95 2.70
C ASP A 6 18.01 3.46 3.03
N VAL A 7 18.09 2.61 2.00
CA VAL A 7 18.06 1.14 2.15
C VAL A 7 19.18 0.65 3.08
N GLU A 8 20.36 1.25 3.00
CA GLU A 8 21.49 0.86 3.85
C GLU A 8 21.28 1.30 5.30
N GLY A 9 20.73 2.49 5.51
CA GLY A 9 20.29 2.95 6.83
C GLY A 9 19.22 2.02 7.43
N VAL A 10 18.26 1.56 6.63
CA VAL A 10 17.24 0.59 7.07
C VAL A 10 17.87 -0.76 7.41
N ARG A 11 18.77 -1.28 6.56
CA ARG A 11 19.51 -2.53 6.82
C ARG A 11 20.23 -2.47 8.17
N ARG A 12 21.02 -1.41 8.40
CA ARG A 12 21.71 -1.20 9.67
C ARG A 12 20.74 -1.15 10.85
N ALA A 13 19.63 -0.41 10.71
CA ALA A 13 18.63 -0.33 11.78
C ALA A 13 17.97 -1.69 12.08
N VAL A 14 17.70 -2.50 11.06
CA VAL A 14 17.15 -3.86 11.23
C VAL A 14 18.15 -4.76 11.98
N GLU A 15 19.42 -4.74 11.60
CA GLU A 15 20.48 -5.54 12.22
C GLU A 15 20.78 -5.11 13.66
N GLU A 16 20.91 -3.81 13.92
CA GLU A 16 21.24 -3.28 15.25
C GLU A 16 20.11 -3.47 16.27
N ASN A 17 18.85 -3.51 15.83
CA ASN A 17 17.68 -3.54 16.71
C ASN A 17 16.91 -4.86 16.67
N ASP A 18 17.35 -5.84 15.86
CA ASP A 18 16.61 -7.09 15.60
C ASP A 18 15.15 -6.81 15.19
N ALA A 19 14.97 -5.82 14.30
CA ALA A 19 13.66 -5.33 13.93
C ALA A 19 12.83 -6.42 13.24
N LYS A 20 11.58 -6.60 13.69
CA LYS A 20 10.70 -7.66 13.15
C LYS A 20 9.93 -7.24 11.91
N MET A 21 9.84 -5.94 11.64
CA MET A 21 9.10 -5.41 10.52
C MET A 21 9.62 -4.05 10.06
N VAL A 22 9.48 -3.79 8.76
CA VAL A 22 9.73 -2.51 8.11
C VAL A 22 8.47 -2.09 7.37
N PHE A 23 8.04 -0.84 7.58
CA PHE A 23 6.95 -0.23 6.82
C PHE A 23 7.54 0.63 5.70
N VAL A 24 7.04 0.41 4.50
CA VAL A 24 7.44 1.13 3.29
C VAL A 24 6.16 1.63 2.64
N THR A 25 6.05 2.93 2.40
CA THR A 25 4.91 3.54 1.72
C THR A 25 5.31 3.86 0.30
N SER A 26 4.60 3.31 -0.69
CA SER A 26 4.87 3.54 -2.10
C SER A 26 3.54 3.59 -2.88
N PRO A 27 3.10 4.75 -3.39
CA PRO A 27 3.71 6.07 -3.23
C PRO A 27 3.77 6.56 -1.77
N ASN A 28 4.85 7.27 -1.45
CA ASN A 28 5.13 7.80 -0.13
C ASN A 28 4.26 9.02 0.20
N ASN A 29 3.96 9.18 1.48
CA ASN A 29 3.32 10.37 2.04
C ASN A 29 4.28 10.93 3.10
N PRO A 30 4.83 12.14 2.93
CA PRO A 30 4.20 13.26 2.21
C PRO A 30 4.74 13.61 0.81
N ASP A 31 5.84 13.02 0.35
CA ASP A 31 6.54 13.53 -0.86
C ASP A 31 6.03 12.96 -2.20
N GLY A 32 5.20 11.91 -2.20
CA GLY A 32 4.66 11.27 -3.40
C GLY A 32 5.66 10.39 -4.17
N SER A 33 6.89 10.21 -3.68
CA SER A 33 7.90 9.37 -4.32
C SER A 33 7.56 7.88 -4.22
N THR A 34 8.03 7.09 -5.16
CA THR A 34 7.84 5.65 -5.19
C THR A 34 9.14 4.93 -4.90
N VAL A 35 9.03 3.73 -4.34
CA VAL A 35 10.15 2.82 -4.12
C VAL A 35 10.36 2.00 -5.38
N THR A 36 11.60 1.96 -5.85
CA THR A 36 11.97 1.15 -7.02
C THR A 36 11.97 -0.33 -6.68
N ASP A 37 11.81 -1.17 -7.71
CA ASP A 37 11.82 -2.62 -7.55
C ASP A 37 13.12 -3.12 -6.90
N ALA A 38 14.28 -2.56 -7.28
CA ALA A 38 15.57 -2.90 -6.69
C ALA A 38 15.68 -2.50 -5.20
N GLU A 39 15.14 -1.33 -4.82
CA GLU A 39 15.09 -0.92 -3.41
C GLU A 39 14.17 -1.85 -2.62
N LEU A 40 13.01 -2.21 -3.16
CA LEU A 40 12.06 -3.12 -2.51
C LEU A 40 12.63 -4.54 -2.37
N GLU A 41 13.29 -5.08 -3.40
CA GLU A 41 14.01 -6.36 -3.33
C GLU A 41 15.07 -6.35 -2.24
N ALA A 42 15.89 -5.30 -2.17
CA ALA A 42 16.94 -5.18 -1.16
C ALA A 42 16.38 -5.16 0.29
N LEU A 43 15.18 -4.61 0.48
CA LEU A 43 14.45 -4.64 1.76
C LEU A 43 13.86 -6.03 2.03
N LEU A 44 13.35 -6.71 1.01
CA LEU A 44 12.79 -8.07 1.11
C LEU A 44 13.85 -9.13 1.42
N ASP A 45 15.12 -8.86 1.13
CA ASP A 45 16.25 -9.72 1.49
C ASP A 45 16.67 -9.58 2.97
N LEU A 46 16.08 -8.63 3.71
CA LEU A 46 16.30 -8.49 5.15
C LEU A 46 15.52 -9.55 5.94
N PRO A 47 16.01 -10.00 7.12
CA PRO A 47 15.36 -11.04 7.93
C PRO A 47 14.16 -10.50 8.74
N CYS A 48 13.32 -9.67 8.12
CA CYS A 48 12.15 -9.04 8.73
C CYS A 48 10.95 -9.05 7.77
N LEU A 49 9.76 -8.78 8.30
CA LEU A 49 8.54 -8.57 7.51
C LEU A 49 8.58 -7.20 6.82
N VAL A 50 8.37 -7.16 5.51
CA VAL A 50 8.20 -5.92 4.75
C VAL A 50 6.71 -5.66 4.51
N ILE A 51 6.22 -4.54 5.02
CA ILE A 51 4.84 -4.09 4.84
C ILE A 51 4.86 -2.92 3.85
N LEU A 52 4.38 -3.16 2.64
CA LEU A 52 4.23 -2.17 1.60
C LEU A 52 2.83 -1.53 1.68
N ASP A 53 2.75 -0.27 2.08
CA ASP A 53 1.51 0.52 2.06
C ASP A 53 1.36 1.19 0.69
N GLU A 54 0.36 0.71 -0.06
CA GLU A 54 -0.01 1.17 -1.39
C GLU A 54 -1.28 2.04 -1.35
N ALA A 55 -1.51 2.81 -0.28
CA ALA A 55 -2.71 3.64 -0.14
C ALA A 55 -2.97 4.61 -1.30
N TYR A 56 -1.93 5.00 -2.05
CA TYR A 56 -2.00 5.94 -3.16
C TYR A 56 -1.65 5.31 -4.52
N ILE A 57 -1.52 3.98 -4.61
CA ILE A 57 -1.03 3.32 -5.83
C ILE A 57 -1.89 3.62 -7.05
N GLU A 58 -3.20 3.79 -6.88
CA GLU A 58 -4.07 4.10 -8.01
C GLU A 58 -3.72 5.44 -8.69
N PHE A 59 -3.02 6.36 -8.02
CA PHE A 59 -2.60 7.65 -8.59
C PHE A 59 -1.21 7.63 -9.24
N ALA A 60 -0.48 6.52 -9.15
CA ALA A 60 0.81 6.33 -9.80
C ALA A 60 0.58 5.80 -11.22
N THR A 61 0.48 6.71 -12.19
CA THR A 61 0.06 6.40 -13.57
C THR A 61 0.99 5.46 -14.33
N ASP A 62 2.26 5.42 -13.95
CA ASP A 62 3.31 4.65 -14.63
C ASP A 62 3.79 3.46 -13.78
N GLU A 63 3.07 3.13 -12.71
CA GLU A 63 3.43 2.05 -11.80
C GLU A 63 2.26 1.14 -11.48
N GLU A 64 2.54 -0.15 -11.51
CA GLU A 64 1.61 -1.18 -11.09
C GLU A 64 1.83 -1.52 -9.61
N SER A 65 0.79 -2.07 -8.99
CA SER A 65 0.95 -2.62 -7.65
C SER A 65 1.90 -3.82 -7.63
N ARG A 66 2.66 -3.96 -6.54
CA ARG A 66 3.48 -5.14 -6.24
C ARG A 66 2.73 -6.20 -5.42
N SER A 67 1.40 -6.14 -5.35
CA SER A 67 0.57 -7.14 -4.63
C SER A 67 0.76 -8.58 -5.10
N SER A 68 1.10 -8.80 -6.38
CA SER A 68 1.41 -10.14 -6.91
C SER A 68 2.70 -10.71 -6.33
N TRP A 69 3.66 -9.89 -5.89
CA TRP A 69 4.93 -10.34 -5.32
C TRP A 69 4.77 -11.09 -4.00
N VAL A 70 3.65 -10.88 -3.31
CA VAL A 70 3.26 -11.63 -2.10
C VAL A 70 3.14 -13.13 -2.38
N LEU A 71 2.91 -13.54 -3.64
CA LEU A 71 2.90 -14.94 -4.05
C LEU A 71 4.30 -15.58 -4.03
N GLU A 72 5.35 -14.77 -4.12
CA GLU A 72 6.75 -15.21 -4.25
C GLU A 72 7.60 -14.88 -3.01
N ARG A 73 7.11 -14.00 -2.13
CA ARG A 73 7.84 -13.51 -0.95
C ARG A 73 7.02 -13.72 0.33
N GLU A 74 7.40 -14.73 1.12
CA GLU A 74 6.71 -15.07 2.38
C GLU A 74 6.84 -14.01 3.49
N ASN A 75 7.75 -13.04 3.33
CA ASN A 75 7.95 -11.92 4.25
C ASN A 75 7.41 -10.59 3.69
N MET A 76 6.49 -10.63 2.72
CA MET A 76 5.89 -9.43 2.14
C MET A 76 4.40 -9.34 2.44
N VAL A 77 3.94 -8.15 2.81
CA VAL A 77 2.52 -7.80 2.93
C VAL A 77 2.25 -6.52 2.15
N VAL A 78 1.15 -6.46 1.42
CA VAL A 78 0.69 -5.23 0.78
C VAL A 78 -0.59 -4.74 1.44
N LEU A 79 -0.65 -3.47 1.80
CA LEU A 79 -1.84 -2.81 2.37
C LEU A 79 -2.47 -1.86 1.35
N ARG A 80 -3.79 -1.87 1.28
CA ARG A 80 -4.61 -1.05 0.37
C ARG A 80 -5.81 -0.46 1.10
N THR A 81 -6.35 0.63 0.56
CA THR A 81 -7.49 1.31 1.17
C THR A 81 -8.51 1.77 0.14
N PHE A 82 -9.79 1.78 0.54
CA PHE A 82 -10.84 2.46 -0.22
C PHE A 82 -10.96 3.95 0.15
N SER A 83 -10.08 4.45 1.03
CA SER A 83 -10.17 5.82 1.51
C SER A 83 -9.80 6.88 0.48
N LYS A 84 -9.04 6.51 -0.57
CA LYS A 84 -8.43 7.45 -1.51
C LYS A 84 -9.15 7.42 -2.85
N SER A 85 -8.71 6.55 -3.76
CA SER A 85 -9.27 6.40 -5.11
C SER A 85 -10.79 6.14 -5.12
N ALA A 86 -11.30 5.35 -4.17
CA ALA A 86 -12.73 5.08 -4.04
C ALA A 86 -13.53 6.16 -3.27
N GLY A 87 -12.88 7.17 -2.67
CA GLY A 87 -13.57 8.24 -1.95
C GLY A 87 -14.29 7.83 -0.66
N LEU A 88 -14.00 6.65 -0.10
CA LEU A 88 -14.72 6.06 1.04
C LEU A 88 -14.00 6.28 2.38
N ALA A 89 -13.28 7.39 2.56
CA ALA A 89 -12.45 7.62 3.74
C ALA A 89 -13.24 7.50 5.06
N GLY A 90 -14.47 8.00 5.09
CA GLY A 90 -15.34 7.95 6.28
C GLY A 90 -15.88 6.55 6.60
N LEU A 91 -15.88 5.61 5.66
CA LEU A 91 -16.46 4.27 5.84
C LEU A 91 -15.49 3.26 6.45
N ARG A 92 -14.21 3.61 6.58
CA ARG A 92 -13.18 2.84 7.28
C ARG A 92 -13.04 1.40 6.75
N VAL A 93 -12.88 1.27 5.43
CA VAL A 93 -12.64 -0.01 4.76
C VAL A 93 -11.33 -0.02 3.97
N GLY A 94 -10.62 -1.12 4.10
CA GLY A 94 -9.34 -1.41 3.45
C GLY A 94 -9.11 -2.91 3.45
N TYR A 95 -8.04 -3.34 2.78
CA TYR A 95 -7.68 -4.74 2.68
C TYR A 95 -6.16 -4.87 2.65
N GLY A 96 -5.67 -6.09 2.86
CA GLY A 96 -4.27 -6.41 2.64
C GLY A 96 -4.14 -7.72 1.88
N VAL A 97 -3.02 -7.85 1.19
CA VAL A 97 -2.60 -9.06 0.47
C VAL A 97 -1.47 -9.66 1.28
N PHE A 98 -1.64 -10.92 1.67
CA PHE A 98 -0.76 -11.60 2.63
C PHE A 98 -0.39 -12.99 2.11
N PRO A 99 0.79 -13.52 2.48
CA PRO A 99 1.12 -14.92 2.29
C PRO A 99 0.14 -15.79 3.08
N THR A 100 -0.30 -16.90 2.49
CA THR A 100 -1.28 -17.82 3.11
C THR A 100 -0.86 -18.27 4.51
N SER A 101 0.45 -18.46 4.73
CA SER A 101 1.02 -18.80 6.03
C SER A 101 0.69 -17.76 7.11
N MET A 102 0.76 -16.47 6.80
CA MET A 102 0.47 -15.36 7.73
C MET A 102 -1.03 -15.20 8.00
N VAL A 103 -1.86 -15.44 6.97
CA VAL A 103 -3.32 -15.27 7.04
C VAL A 103 -3.92 -16.05 8.21
N THR A 104 -3.44 -17.27 8.47
CA THR A 104 -3.94 -18.11 9.57
C THR A 104 -3.73 -17.51 10.96
N TYR A 105 -2.64 -16.75 11.16
CA TYR A 105 -2.38 -16.03 12.41
C TYR A 105 -3.25 -14.78 12.52
N LEU A 106 -3.41 -14.04 11.41
CA LEU A 106 -4.22 -12.83 11.36
C LEU A 106 -5.69 -13.12 11.70
N TRP A 107 -6.27 -14.21 11.18
CA TRP A 107 -7.65 -14.58 11.52
C TRP A 107 -7.87 -14.89 13.00
N ARG A 108 -6.84 -15.30 13.73
CA ARG A 108 -6.92 -15.52 15.19
C ARG A 108 -6.96 -14.21 15.97
N ALA A 109 -6.29 -13.17 15.46
CA ALA A 109 -6.22 -11.86 16.09
C ALA A 109 -7.35 -10.91 15.65
N LYS A 110 -7.86 -11.09 14.41
CA LYS A 110 -8.89 -10.25 13.82
C LYS A 110 -10.22 -10.38 14.58
N GLN A 111 -10.82 -9.25 14.94
CA GLN A 111 -12.16 -9.24 15.51
C GLN A 111 -13.20 -9.83 14.54
N PRO A 112 -14.19 -10.61 15.00
CA PRO A 112 -15.18 -11.25 14.13
C PRO A 112 -15.89 -10.28 13.18
N TYR A 113 -16.36 -9.14 13.70
CA TYR A 113 -17.12 -8.12 12.97
C TYR A 113 -16.33 -6.80 12.95
N ASN A 114 -15.40 -6.66 12.00
CA ASN A 114 -14.47 -5.54 11.92
C ASN A 114 -14.71 -4.59 10.74
N VAL A 115 -15.72 -4.86 9.91
CA VAL A 115 -16.16 -4.01 8.79
C VAL A 115 -17.67 -3.79 8.94
N SER A 116 -18.13 -2.54 8.76
CA SER A 116 -19.56 -2.23 8.84
C SER A 116 -20.29 -2.66 7.56
N ALA A 117 -21.57 -3.02 7.67
CA ALA A 117 -22.39 -3.41 6.52
C ALA A 117 -22.43 -2.31 5.43
N ALA A 118 -22.49 -1.04 5.83
CA ALA A 118 -22.44 0.08 4.89
C ALA A 118 -21.10 0.16 4.14
N ALA A 119 -20.00 -0.10 4.84
CA ALA A 119 -18.66 -0.09 4.25
C ALA A 119 -18.44 -1.27 3.30
N GLU A 120 -18.98 -2.45 3.62
CA GLU A 120 -18.94 -3.63 2.75
C GLU A 120 -19.70 -3.38 1.44
N VAL A 121 -20.95 -2.90 1.51
CA VAL A 121 -21.75 -2.55 0.32
C VAL A 121 -21.04 -1.50 -0.53
N ALA A 122 -20.53 -0.44 0.08
CA ALA A 122 -19.84 0.62 -0.65
C ALA A 122 -18.53 0.14 -1.30
N ALA A 123 -17.74 -0.68 -0.61
CA ALA A 123 -16.50 -1.23 -1.15
C ALA A 123 -16.77 -2.19 -2.33
N CYS A 124 -17.75 -3.09 -2.22
CA CYS A 124 -18.15 -3.97 -3.33
C CYS A 124 -18.66 -3.16 -4.53
N THR A 125 -19.53 -2.17 -4.29
CA THR A 125 -20.04 -1.28 -5.36
C THR A 125 -18.89 -0.53 -6.04
N ALA A 126 -17.89 -0.06 -5.28
CA ALA A 126 -16.72 0.59 -5.84
C ALA A 126 -15.94 -0.36 -6.77
N LEU A 127 -15.71 -1.61 -6.34
CA LEU A 127 -15.03 -2.63 -7.16
C LEU A 127 -15.80 -3.00 -8.44
N GLU A 128 -17.13 -2.87 -8.46
CA GLU A 128 -17.94 -3.07 -9.67
C GLU A 128 -17.88 -1.87 -10.64
N ASN A 129 -17.46 -0.70 -10.14
CA ASN A 129 -17.47 0.58 -10.86
C ASN A 129 -16.06 1.17 -11.07
N VAL A 130 -15.08 0.31 -11.37
CA VAL A 130 -13.68 0.72 -11.62
C VAL A 130 -13.53 1.81 -12.67
N GLY A 131 -14.35 1.77 -13.74
CA GLY A 131 -14.32 2.80 -14.78
C GLY A 131 -14.62 4.22 -14.26
N TYR A 132 -15.60 4.34 -13.36
CA TYR A 132 -15.92 5.62 -12.72
C TYR A 132 -14.77 6.09 -11.81
N MET A 133 -14.19 5.19 -11.01
CA MET A 133 -13.04 5.54 -10.16
C MET A 133 -11.84 6.00 -10.97
N ASN A 134 -11.56 5.34 -12.11
CA ASN A 134 -10.50 5.75 -13.03
C ASN A 134 -10.74 7.14 -13.60
N GLU A 135 -11.98 7.48 -13.99
CA GLU A 135 -12.33 8.82 -14.47
C GLU A 135 -12.06 9.90 -13.40
N ILE A 136 -12.44 9.64 -12.15
CA ILE A 136 -12.20 10.57 -11.03
C ILE A 136 -10.70 10.70 -10.74
N ARG A 137 -9.97 9.58 -10.74
CA ARG A 137 -8.51 9.59 -10.60
C ARG A 137 -7.87 10.44 -11.69
N ASP A 138 -8.24 10.26 -12.96
CA ASP A 138 -7.64 10.97 -14.09
C ASP A 138 -7.84 12.49 -13.97
N LYS A 139 -9.02 12.91 -13.49
CA LYS A 139 -9.29 14.31 -13.14
C LYS A 139 -8.35 14.82 -12.05
N LEU A 140 -8.19 14.07 -10.96
CA LEU A 140 -7.30 14.46 -9.85
C LEU A 140 -5.83 14.53 -10.28
N VAL A 141 -5.38 13.61 -11.13
CA VAL A 141 -4.03 13.64 -11.72
C VAL A 141 -3.85 14.88 -12.61
N ALA A 142 -4.85 15.24 -13.41
CA ALA A 142 -4.80 16.46 -14.22
C ALA A 142 -4.73 17.74 -13.35
N GLU A 143 -5.47 17.79 -12.23
CA GLU A 143 -5.41 18.93 -11.30
C GLU A 143 -4.03 19.08 -10.63
N ARG A 144 -3.29 17.97 -10.43
CA ARG A 144 -1.90 18.03 -9.95
C ARG A 144 -1.02 18.84 -10.90
N GLU A 145 -1.16 18.64 -12.21
CA GLU A 145 -0.41 19.40 -13.23
C GLU A 145 -0.80 20.88 -13.28
N VAL A 146 -2.05 21.21 -12.92
CA VAL A 146 -2.48 22.60 -12.76
C VAL A 146 -1.79 23.22 -11.55
N LEU A 147 -1.82 22.54 -10.40
CA LEU A 147 -1.21 23.03 -9.17
C LEU A 147 0.30 23.25 -9.30
N MET A 148 1.01 22.37 -9.99
CA MET A 148 2.47 22.47 -10.19
C MET A 148 2.88 23.63 -11.12
N ARG A 149 1.95 24.17 -11.91
CA ARG A 149 2.18 25.33 -12.79
C ARG A 149 1.81 26.67 -12.13
N ALA A 150 1.04 26.63 -11.04
CA ALA A 150 0.61 27.81 -10.29
C ALA A 150 1.74 28.30 -9.36
#